data_AF-M1A360-F1
#
_entry.id   AF-M1A360-F1
#
_cell.length_a   1.000
_cell.length_b   1.000
_cell.length_c   1.000
_cell.angle_alpha   90.00
_cell.angle_beta   90.00
_cell.angle_gamma   90.00
#
_symmetry.space_group_name_H-M   'P 1'
#
loop_
_entity.id
_entity.type
_entity.pdbx_description
1 polymer ?
#
loop_
_entity_poly.entity_id
_entity_poly.type
_entity_poly.pdbx_seq_one_letter_code
_entity_poly.pdbx_strand_id
1 'polypeptide(L)'
;MEASKKVVVFLVCIIMISSYVHVSMANEESKEEKSKKALGKVLNAYRNCYNNCEKGCSNAGHNSNYCDEKCENQCDKKVLKEDTESFD
;
A
#
# COMPACT_ATOMS: atom_id res chain seq x y z
N MET A 1 16.60 -52.33 -12.23
CA MET A 1 15.38 -51.55 -11.93
C MET A 1 15.69 -50.53 -10.83
N GLU A 2 16.35 -49.41 -11.15
CA GLU A 2 16.69 -48.35 -10.16
C GLU A 2 16.44 -46.94 -10.71
N ALA A 3 16.64 -46.72 -12.01
CA ALA A 3 16.29 -45.48 -12.70
C ALA A 3 14.81 -45.10 -12.52
N SER A 4 13.91 -46.10 -12.51
CA SER A 4 12.47 -45.92 -12.35
C SER A 4 12.09 -45.30 -11.00
N LYS A 5 12.79 -45.65 -9.91
CA LYS A 5 12.49 -45.11 -8.57
C LYS A 5 12.87 -43.64 -8.43
N LYS A 6 14.00 -43.23 -9.03
CA LYS A 6 14.46 -41.83 -8.96
C LYS A 6 13.58 -40.90 -9.79
N VAL A 7 13.08 -41.36 -10.94
CA VAL A 7 12.14 -40.60 -11.79
C VAL A 7 10.80 -40.38 -11.09
N VAL A 8 10.29 -41.40 -10.39
CA VAL A 8 9.01 -41.31 -9.66
C VAL A 8 9.10 -40.31 -8.51
N VAL A 9 10.19 -40.32 -7.73
CA VAL A 9 10.40 -39.35 -6.63
C VAL A 9 10.47 -37.92 -7.16
N PHE A 10 11.16 -37.71 -8.29
CA PHE A 10 11.26 -36.39 -8.91
C PHE A 10 9.89 -35.84 -9.35
N LEU A 11 9.04 -36.70 -9.92
CA LEU A 11 7.69 -36.32 -10.35
C LEU A 11 6.77 -35.98 -9.16
N VAL A 12 6.87 -36.73 -8.06
CA VAL A 12 6.09 -36.44 -6.83
C VAL A 12 6.51 -35.11 -6.20
N CYS A 13 7.80 -34.79 -6.20
CA CYS A 13 8.29 -33.49 -5.70
C CYS A 13 7.76 -32.32 -6.53
N ILE A 14 7.73 -32.45 -7.86
CA ILE A 14 7.20 -31.41 -8.76
C ILE A 14 5.71 -31.19 -8.51
N ILE A 15 4.92 -32.26 -8.41
CA ILE A 15 3.46 -32.17 -8.16
C ILE A 15 3.17 -31.52 -6.79
N MET A 16 3.95 -31.86 -5.76
CA MET A 16 3.81 -31.23 -4.45
C MET A 16 4.10 -29.72 -4.53
N ILE A 17 5.21 -29.31 -5.15
CA ILE A 17 5.56 -27.89 -5.29
C ILE A 17 4.50 -27.12 -6.10
N SER A 18 3.98 -27.69 -7.19
CA SER A 18 2.89 -27.08 -7.97
C SER A 18 1.60 -26.90 -7.16
N SER A 19 1.31 -27.81 -6.23
CA SER A 19 0.14 -27.71 -5.33
C SER A 19 0.29 -26.59 -4.30
N TYR A 20 1.51 -26.35 -3.81
CA TYR A 20 1.80 -25.22 -2.90
C TYR A 20 1.75 -23.86 -3.61
N VAL A 21 2.18 -23.79 -4.87
CA VAL A 21 2.24 -22.51 -5.61
C VAL A 21 0.83 -22.00 -5.96
N HIS A 22 -0.14 -22.89 -6.24
CA HIS A 22 -1.51 -22.50 -6.58
C HIS A 22 -2.31 -21.87 -5.43
N VAL A 23 -1.87 -21.99 -4.17
CA VAL A 23 -2.57 -21.42 -3.01
C VAL A 23 -2.06 -20.02 -2.63
N SER A 24 -0.85 -19.62 -3.06
CA SER A 24 -0.32 -18.29 -2.75
C SER A 24 -0.83 -17.19 -3.69
N MET A 25 -1.07 -17.52 -4.97
CA MET A 25 -1.37 -16.49 -5.98
C MET A 25 -2.79 -15.90 -5.90
N ALA A 26 -3.78 -16.62 -5.36
CA ALA A 26 -5.15 -16.11 -5.21
C ALA A 26 -5.32 -15.13 -4.03
N ASN A 27 -4.38 -15.13 -3.07
CA ASN A 27 -4.40 -14.26 -1.91
C ASN A 27 -3.58 -12.97 -2.11
N GLU A 28 -2.72 -12.91 -3.14
CA GLU A 28 -1.88 -11.74 -3.42
C GLU A 28 -2.63 -10.65 -4.18
N GLU A 29 -3.44 -11.01 -5.19
CA GLU A 29 -4.24 -10.02 -5.95
C GLU A 29 -5.23 -9.26 -5.05
N SER A 30 -5.89 -9.96 -4.12
CA SER A 30 -6.85 -9.34 -3.18
C SER A 30 -6.18 -8.47 -2.12
N LYS A 31 -4.94 -8.79 -1.73
CA LYS A 31 -4.15 -8.02 -0.75
C LYS A 31 -3.52 -6.79 -1.38
N GLU A 32 -3.11 -6.89 -2.64
CA GLU A 32 -2.60 -5.78 -3.46
C GLU A 32 -3.71 -4.77 -3.79
N GLU A 33 -4.89 -5.23 -4.16
CA GLU A 33 -6.06 -4.36 -4.35
C GLU A 33 -6.43 -3.62 -3.05
N LYS A 34 -6.42 -4.34 -1.91
CA LYS A 34 -6.71 -3.75 -0.60
C LYS A 34 -5.64 -2.73 -0.18
N SER A 35 -4.37 -3.00 -0.44
CA SER A 35 -3.27 -2.08 -0.12
C SER A 35 -3.28 -0.85 -1.04
N LYS A 36 -3.51 -1.01 -2.34
CA LYS A 36 -3.72 0.10 -3.29
C LYS A 36 -4.91 0.97 -2.89
N LYS A 37 -6.00 0.36 -2.44
CA LYS A 37 -7.18 1.10 -1.96
C LYS A 37 -6.89 1.87 -0.67
N ALA A 38 -6.11 1.30 0.25
CA ALA A 38 -5.69 2.00 1.48
C ALA A 38 -4.77 3.19 1.14
N LEU A 39 -3.73 2.97 0.33
CA LEU A 39 -2.84 4.03 -0.15
C LEU A 39 -3.61 5.12 -0.91
N GLY A 40 -4.58 4.74 -1.75
CA GLY A 40 -5.43 5.68 -2.48
C GLY A 40 -6.26 6.56 -1.55
N LYS A 41 -6.75 6.03 -0.41
CA LYS A 41 -7.45 6.83 0.60
C LYS A 41 -6.52 7.84 1.29
N VAL A 42 -5.34 7.38 1.71
CA VAL A 42 -4.30 8.20 2.36
C VAL A 42 -3.87 9.34 1.43
N LEU A 43 -3.55 9.03 0.16
CA LEU A 43 -3.16 10.03 -0.84
C LEU A 43 -4.28 11.05 -1.13
N ASN A 44 -5.54 10.59 -1.19
CA ASN A 44 -6.65 11.50 -1.42
C ASN A 44 -6.91 12.41 -0.20
N ALA A 45 -6.81 11.86 1.02
CA ALA A 45 -6.91 12.63 2.26
C ALA A 45 -5.80 13.69 2.36
N TYR A 46 -4.55 13.29 2.07
CA TYR A 46 -3.41 14.21 2.02
C TYR A 46 -3.64 15.32 0.98
N ARG A 47 -4.00 14.96 -0.26
CA ARG A 47 -4.24 15.93 -1.34
C ARG A 47 -5.35 16.92 -0.98
N ASN A 48 -6.44 16.44 -0.40
CA ASN A 48 -7.55 17.29 -0.01
C ASN A 48 -7.17 18.22 1.16
N CYS A 49 -6.38 17.73 2.13
CA CYS A 49 -5.82 18.57 3.18
C CYS A 49 -4.93 19.68 2.60
N TYR A 50 -3.99 19.30 1.71
CA TYR A 50 -3.03 20.23 1.12
C TYR A 50 -3.74 21.34 0.34
N ASN A 51 -4.64 20.99 -0.58
CA ASN A 51 -5.37 21.97 -1.40
C ASN A 51 -6.16 22.98 -0.54
N ASN A 52 -6.76 22.54 0.56
CA ASN A 52 -7.50 23.42 1.46
C ASN A 52 -6.55 24.33 2.25
N CYS A 53 -5.43 23.79 2.74
CA CYS A 53 -4.41 24.56 3.42
C CYS A 53 -3.77 25.62 2.51
N GLU A 54 -3.39 25.23 1.29
CA GLU A 54 -2.77 26.11 0.29
C GLU A 54 -3.68 27.27 -0.09
N LYS A 55 -4.99 27.00 -0.30
CA LYS A 55 -5.99 28.06 -0.53
C LYS A 55 -6.07 29.03 0.64
N GLY A 56 -6.15 28.53 1.87
CA GLY A 56 -6.18 29.37 3.07
C GLY A 56 -4.90 30.19 3.24
N CYS A 57 -3.76 29.58 2.97
CA CYS A 57 -2.44 30.20 3.11
C CYS A 57 -2.21 31.28 2.04
N SER A 58 -2.57 31.01 0.79
CA SER A 58 -2.52 31.97 -0.32
C SER A 58 -3.47 33.15 -0.08
N ASN A 59 -4.69 32.88 0.40
CA ASN A 59 -5.65 33.93 0.75
C ASN A 59 -5.18 34.82 1.89
N ALA A 60 -4.31 34.32 2.77
CA ALA A 60 -3.66 35.10 3.82
C ALA A 60 -2.46 35.93 3.31
N GLY A 61 -2.14 35.85 2.02
CA GLY A 61 -1.06 36.62 1.39
C GLY A 61 0.34 36.08 1.69
N HIS A 62 0.46 34.84 2.15
CA HIS A 62 1.76 34.21 2.35
C HIS A 62 2.39 33.79 1.01
N ASN A 63 3.72 33.68 1.00
CA ASN A 63 4.45 33.22 -0.19
C ASN A 63 4.30 31.70 -0.38
N SER A 64 4.48 31.22 -1.61
CA SER A 64 4.29 29.80 -1.97
C SER A 64 5.14 28.88 -1.10
N ASN A 65 6.45 29.17 -0.96
CA ASN A 65 7.37 28.29 -0.24
C ASN A 65 6.98 28.11 1.24
N TYR A 66 6.53 29.18 1.90
CA TYR A 66 6.00 29.13 3.26
C TYR A 66 4.71 28.31 3.33
N CYS A 67 3.83 28.45 2.34
CA CYS A 67 2.61 27.66 2.26
C CYS A 67 2.92 26.19 2.05
N ASP A 68 3.89 25.85 1.21
CA ASP A 68 4.29 24.48 0.92
C ASP A 68 4.80 23.78 2.20
N GLU A 69 5.82 24.35 2.87
CA GLU A 69 6.35 23.77 4.11
C GLU A 69 5.31 23.69 5.24
N LYS A 70 4.46 24.71 5.38
CA LYS A 70 3.42 24.74 6.42
C LYS A 70 2.34 23.70 6.17
N CYS A 71 1.90 23.56 4.92
CA CYS A 71 0.81 22.67 4.54
C CYS A 71 1.26 21.21 4.53
N GLU A 72 2.48 20.92 4.06
CA GLU A 72 3.10 19.59 4.18
C GLU A 72 3.13 19.13 5.64
N ASN A 73 3.75 19.91 6.53
CA ASN A 73 3.88 19.58 7.94
C ASN A 73 2.53 19.46 8.67
N GLN A 74 1.52 20.25 8.31
CA GLN A 74 0.17 20.11 8.89
C GLN A 74 -0.54 18.84 8.40
N CYS A 75 -0.46 18.56 7.10
CA CYS A 75 -1.19 17.44 6.50
C CYS A 75 -0.54 16.10 6.80
N ASP A 76 0.78 16.01 6.89
CA ASP A 76 1.49 14.82 7.35
C ASP A 76 1.05 14.43 8.77
N LYS A 77 1.03 15.40 9.70
CA LYS A 77 0.57 15.17 11.08
C LYS A 77 -0.89 14.73 11.16
N LYS A 78 -1.72 15.20 10.23
CA LYS A 78 -3.15 14.88 10.20
C LYS A 78 -3.40 13.48 9.68
N VAL A 79 -2.80 13.13 8.54
CA VAL A 79 -2.92 11.82 7.92
C VAL A 79 -2.33 10.72 8.82
N LEU A 80 -1.16 10.97 9.43
CA LEU A 80 -0.54 10.04 10.39
C LEU A 80 -1.38 9.81 11.65
N LYS A 81 -2.16 10.80 12.10
CA LYS A 81 -3.11 10.64 13.22
C LYS A 81 -4.33 9.83 12.83
N GLU A 82 -4.92 10.10 11.67
CA GLU A 82 -6.12 9.40 11.17
C GLU A 82 -5.84 7.91 10.86
N ASP A 83 -4.62 7.56 10.42
CA ASP A 83 -4.22 6.15 10.22
C ASP A 83 -4.06 5.39 11.55
N THR A 84 -3.66 6.08 12.63
CA THR A 84 -3.44 5.45 13.95
C THR A 84 -4.75 5.12 14.67
N GLU A 85 -5.81 5.91 14.46
CA GLU A 85 -7.16 5.68 15.03
C GLU A 85 -7.95 4.59 14.28
N SER A 86 -7.43 4.05 13.16
CA SER A 86 -8.06 3.00 12.36
C SER A 86 -7.64 1.57 12.74
N PHE A 87 -6.78 1.43 13.77
CA PHE A 87 -6.18 0.18 14.23
C PHE A 87 -6.58 -0.24 15.67
N ASP A 88 -7.59 0.40 16.26
CA ASP A 88 -8.22 -0.01 17.54
C ASP A 88 -9.61 -0.63 17.30
#